data_AF-W1F244-F1
#
_entry.id   AF-W1F244-F1
#
_cell.length_a   1.000
_cell.length_b   1.000
_cell.length_c   1.000
_cell.angle_alpha   90.00
_cell.angle_beta   90.00
_cell.angle_gamma   90.00
#
_symmetry.space_group_name_H-M   'P 1'
#
loop_
_entity.id
_entity.type
_entity.pdbx_description
1 polymer ?
#
loop_
_entity_poly.entity_id
_entity_poly.type
_entity_poly.pdbx_seq_one_letter_code
_entity_poly.pdbx_strand_id
1 'polypeptide(L)' 'MPFQRAITKKEQADMGKLKKSVRGLVVVHPMTALGREMGLQEMTGFSKTAF' A
#
# COMPACT_ATOMS: atom_id res chain seq x y z
N MET A 1 -1.33 1.61 -11.76
CA MET A 1 -0.79 0.30 -11.34
C MET A 1 -1.95 -0.67 -11.30
N PRO A 2 -1.87 -1.86 -11.91
CA PRO A 2 -3.02 -2.73 -12.10
C PRO A 2 -3.56 -3.34 -10.79
N PHE A 3 -2.72 -3.49 -9.76
CA PHE A 3 -3.12 -4.03 -8.47
C PHE A 3 -3.00 -2.96 -7.40
N GLN A 4 -4.12 -2.66 -6.74
CA GLN A 4 -4.19 -1.74 -5.61
C GLN A 4 -5.20 -2.23 -4.59
N ARG A 5 -4.86 -2.15 -3.31
CA ARG A 5 -5.78 -2.40 -2.21
C ARG A 5 -5.28 -1.80 -0.90
N ALA A 6 -6.20 -1.63 0.04
CA ALA A 6 -5.85 -1.30 1.42
C ALA A 6 -4.97 -2.41 2.04
N ILE A 7 -3.94 -2.00 2.76
CA ILE A 7 -3.05 -2.91 3.48
C ILE A 7 -3.69 -3.26 4.81
N THR A 8 -3.89 -4.54 5.08
CA THR A 8 -4.53 -5.00 6.32
C THR A 8 -3.63 -4.73 7.54
N LYS A 9 -4.20 -4.66 8.74
CA LYS A 9 -3.41 -4.43 9.97
C LYS A 9 -2.31 -5.48 10.21
N LYS A 10 -2.55 -6.74 9.83
CA LYS A 10 -1.54 -7.81 9.91
C LYS A 10 -0.38 -7.53 8.96
N GLU A 11 -0.67 -7.10 7.74
CA GLU A 11 0.33 -6.75 6.75
C GLU A 11 1.08 -5.47 7.09
N GLN A 12 0.41 -4.51 7.75
CA GLN A 12 1.06 -3.32 8.31
C GLN A 12 2.04 -3.69 9.43
N ALA A 13 1.73 -4.70 10.25
CA ALA A 13 2.67 -5.23 11.24
C ALA A 13 3.87 -5.94 10.58
N ASP A 14 3.61 -6.66 9.48
CA ASP A 14 4.62 -7.44 8.74
C ASP A 14 5.14 -6.75 7.47
N MET A 15 5.26 -5.42 7.48
CA MET A 15 5.65 -4.64 6.29
C MET A 15 6.98 -5.08 5.65
N GLY A 16 7.92 -5.59 6.45
CA GLY A 16 9.18 -6.12 5.94
C GLY A 16 9.00 -7.37 5.06
N LYS A 17 8.11 -8.27 5.46
CA LYS A 17 7.77 -9.48 4.68
C LYS A 17 7.00 -9.07 3.42
N LEU A 18 6.02 -8.18 3.55
CA LEU A 18 5.20 -7.72 2.43
C LEU A 18 6.06 -7.04 1.34
N LYS A 19 6.95 -6.13 1.71
CA LYS A 19 7.85 -5.45 0.75
C LYS A 19 8.83 -6.41 0.07
N LYS A 20 9.25 -7.49 0.75
CA LYS A 20 10.12 -8.52 0.15
C LYS A 20 9.36 -9.40 -0.84
N SER A 21 8.15 -9.81 -0.50
CA SER A 21 7.29 -10.63 -1.37
C SER A 21 6.80 -9.85 -2.58
N VAL A 22 6.47 -8.57 -2.41
CA VAL A 22 5.93 -7.70 -3.45
C VAL A 22 6.98 -6.69 -3.87
N ARG A 23 7.87 -7.10 -4.76
CA ARG A 23 8.92 -6.22 -5.29
C ARG A 23 8.30 -5.02 -6.02
N GLY A 24 8.70 -3.82 -5.60
CA GLY A 24 8.18 -2.57 -6.18
C GLY A 24 6.83 -2.13 -5.61
N LEU A 25 6.41 -2.66 -4.46
CA LEU A 25 5.24 -2.18 -3.74
C LEU A 25 5.42 -0.71 -3.33
N VAL A 26 4.51 0.14 -3.79
CA VAL A 26 4.39 1.54 -3.36
C VAL A 26 3.28 1.62 -2.31
N VAL A 27 3.57 2.25 -1.16
CA VAL A 27 2.61 2.40 -0.07
C VAL A 27 2.33 3.87 0.16
N VAL A 28 1.06 4.23 0.18
CA VAL A 28 0.59 5.60 0.43
C VAL A 28 -0.22 5.63 1.71
N HIS A 29 0.09 6.59 2.57
CA HIS A 29 -0.65 6.80 3.81
C HIS A 29 -1.72 7.90 3.61
N PRO A 30 -2.94 7.75 4.16
CA PRO A 30 -4.05 8.68 3.94
C PRO A 30 -3.73 10.12 4.37
N MET A 31 -2.93 10.29 5.43
CA MET A 31 -2.53 11.61 5.93
C MET A 31 -1.46 12.32 5.07
N THR A 32 -0.83 11.64 4.10
CA THR A 32 0.15 12.29 3.21
C THR A 32 -0.55 13.24 2.23
N ALA A 33 0.16 14.24 1.70
CA ALA A 33 -0.39 15.17 0.71
C ALA A 33 -1.00 14.41 -0.49
N LEU A 34 -0.26 13.43 -1.02
CA LEU A 34 -0.71 12.56 -2.09
C LEU A 34 -1.91 11.69 -1.67
N GLY A 35 -1.90 11.12 -0.46
CA GLY A 35 -3.03 10.34 0.05
C GLY A 35 -4.32 11.15 0.20
N ARG A 36 -4.20 12.41 0.62
CA ARG A 36 -5.34 13.34 0.72
C ARG A 36 -5.88 13.73 -0.66
N GLU A 37 -4.99 14.05 -1.59
CA GLU A 37 -5.38 14.37 -2.97
C GLU A 37 -6.07 13.20 -3.67
N MET A 38 -5.61 11.97 -3.39
CA MET A 38 -6.22 10.74 -3.89
C MET A 38 -7.48 10.31 -3.12
N GLY A 39 -7.89 11.02 -2.07
CA GLY A 39 -9.06 10.68 -1.25
C GLY A 39 -8.93 9.36 -0.48
N LEU A 40 -7.71 8.91 -0.20
CA LEU A 40 -7.48 7.67 0.54
C LEU A 40 -7.88 7.84 2.00
N GLN A 41 -8.69 6.90 2.51
CA GLN A 41 -9.06 6.85 3.94
C GLN A 41 -8.16 5.89 4.72
N GLU A 42 -7.55 4.92 4.04
CA GLU A 42 -6.72 3.88 4.64
C GLU A 42 -5.36 3.78 3.95
N MET A 43 -4.39 3.18 4.65
CA MET A 43 -3.08 2.92 4.05
C MET A 43 -3.25 1.96 2.87
N THR A 44 -2.89 2.42 1.67
CA THR A 44 -3.15 1.71 0.42
C THR A 44 -1.83 1.35 -0.26
N GLY A 45 -1.72 0.10 -0.70
CA GLY A 45 -0.61 -0.39 -1.48
C GLY A 45 -0.94 -0.37 -2.98
N PHE A 46 0.07 -0.10 -3.81
CA PHE A 46 0.00 -0.14 -5.27
C PHE A 46 1.17 -0.98 -5.80
N SER A 47 0.89 -1.90 -6.72
CA SER A 47 1.92 -2.75 -7.32
C SER A 47 1.61 -3.11 -8.77
N LYS A 48 2.67 -3.51 -9.50
CA LYS A 48 2.56 -4.12 -10.83
C LYS A 48 2.17 -5.60 -10.76
N THR A 49 2.39 -6.25 -9.63
CA THR A 49 2.06 -7.66 -9.37
C THR A 49 0.92 -7.75 -8.36
N ALA A 50 0.11 -8.80 -8.44
CA ALA A 50 -0.93 -9.06 -7.45
C ALA A 50 -0.32 -9.29 -6.06
N PHE A 51 -0.99 -8.79 -5.02
CA PHE A 51 -0.60 -8.99 -3.63
C PHE A 51 -1.78 -8.83 -2.68
#